data_AF-X1E3I2-F1
#
_entry.id   AF-X1E3I2-F1
#
_cell.length_a   1.000
_cell.length_b   1.000
_cell.length_c   1.000
_cell.angle_alpha   90.00
_cell.angle_beta   90.00
_cell.angle_gamma   90.00
#
_symmetry.space_group_name_H-M   'P 1'
#
loop_
_entity.id
_entity.type
_entity.pdbx_description
1 polymer ?
#
loop_
_entity_poly.entity_id
_entity_poly.type
_entity_poly.pdbx_seq_one_letter_code
_entity_poly.pdbx_strand_id
1 'polypeptide(L)'
;GSIGFGYNDDETGWATASASGIELDTLYCIVATYHEYDETHAILKIYVNGIFKGDQIKLHLPNKTAGFYIGSAPGRRHFPGLIDEVRFYKRELTVTEAKELSDSPRKGFRLVAGKTYTYEHAFTDRAIVDFEKVFENGEEYTEKTSIDNGGVEATASSFYFDTATKILYVHTSTGADPIGFYAEGRFILH
;
A
#
# COMPACT_ATOMS: atom_id res chain seq x y z
N GLY A 1 12.27 -3.25 15.52
CA GLY A 1 12.14 -1.79 15.70
C GLY A 1 10.71 -1.42 16.06
N SER A 2 10.43 -0.12 16.15
CA SER A 2 9.07 0.41 16.28
C SER A 2 8.85 1.54 15.28
N ILE A 3 7.59 1.73 14.89
CA ILE A 3 7.14 2.86 14.08
C ILE A 3 6.02 3.57 14.82
N GLY A 4 5.94 4.89 14.71
CA GLY A 4 4.96 5.66 15.45
C GLY A 4 4.51 6.90 14.72
N PHE A 5 3.28 7.29 15.00
CA PHE A 5 2.66 8.52 14.54
C PHE A 5 2.19 9.30 15.77
N GLY A 6 2.39 10.62 15.74
CA GLY A 6 2.23 11.42 16.94
C GLY A 6 2.25 12.91 16.67
N TYR A 7 1.73 13.66 17.63
CA TYR A 7 1.85 15.11 17.68
C TYR A 7 2.45 15.54 19.01
N ASN A 8 2.88 16.79 19.07
CA ASN A 8 3.30 17.44 20.29
C ASN A 8 2.21 18.44 20.70
N ASP A 9 1.86 18.43 21.98
CA ASP A 9 1.08 19.50 22.60
C ASP A 9 2.00 20.32 23.53
N ASP A 10 1.68 21.60 23.68
CA ASP A 10 2.52 22.57 24.39
C ASP A 10 2.56 22.33 25.92
N GLU A 11 1.66 21.48 26.43
CA GLU A 11 1.37 21.35 27.86
C GLU A 11 1.95 20.06 28.46
N THR A 12 1.82 18.96 27.73
CA THR A 12 2.16 17.59 28.15
C THR A 12 3.09 16.87 27.18
N GLY A 13 3.53 17.53 26.10
CA GLY A 13 4.58 17.05 25.23
C GLY A 13 4.10 16.05 24.17
N TRP A 14 4.93 15.07 23.82
CA TRP A 14 4.63 14.16 22.70
C TRP A 14 3.55 13.13 23.04
N ALA A 15 2.58 13.02 22.15
CA ALA A 15 1.65 11.91 22.01
C ALA A 15 2.13 10.99 20.89
N THR A 16 2.13 9.68 21.06
CA THR A 16 2.49 8.77 19.96
C THR A 16 1.73 7.46 20.08
N ALA A 17 0.94 7.13 19.06
CA ALA A 17 0.51 5.75 18.82
C ALA A 17 1.65 5.04 18.09
N SER A 18 2.05 3.87 18.57
CA SER A 18 3.18 3.14 18.00
C SER A 18 2.90 1.66 17.83
N ALA A 19 3.56 1.06 16.84
CA ALA A 19 3.59 -0.37 16.62
C ALA A 19 5.00 -0.89 16.86
N SER A 20 5.11 -1.98 17.62
CA SER A 20 6.35 -2.73 17.84
C SER A 20 6.42 -3.95 16.90
N GLY A 21 7.59 -4.62 16.87
CA GLY A 21 7.78 -5.80 16.02
C GLY A 21 7.96 -5.47 14.53
N ILE A 22 8.39 -4.26 14.21
CA ILE A 22 8.73 -3.86 12.84
C ILE A 22 10.11 -4.43 12.51
N GLU A 23 10.18 -5.30 11.52
CA GLU A 23 11.42 -5.89 11.03
C GLU A 23 12.13 -4.95 10.05
N LEU A 24 13.45 -5.04 9.98
CA LEU A 24 14.23 -4.30 8.98
C LEU A 24 14.05 -4.92 7.60
N ASP A 25 14.26 -4.12 6.56
CA ASP A 25 14.19 -4.54 5.15
C ASP A 25 12.84 -5.14 4.71
N THR A 26 11.79 -4.88 5.48
CA THR A 26 10.42 -5.30 5.19
C THR A 26 9.55 -4.08 4.94
N LEU A 27 8.80 -4.10 3.83
CA LEU A 27 7.83 -3.05 3.51
C LEU A 27 6.51 -3.27 4.25
N TYR A 28 6.05 -2.23 4.94
CA TYR A 28 4.76 -2.22 5.64
C TYR A 28 3.84 -1.13 5.08
N CYS A 29 2.54 -1.40 5.03
CA CYS A 29 1.55 -0.34 4.91
C CYS A 29 1.23 0.17 6.33
N ILE A 30 1.43 1.48 6.55
CA ILE A 30 1.12 2.14 7.81
C ILE A 30 -0.07 3.06 7.59
N VAL A 31 -1.15 2.82 8.34
CA VAL A 31 -2.28 3.73 8.40
C VAL A 31 -2.33 4.27 9.82
N ALA A 32 -2.34 5.60 9.95
CA ALA A 32 -2.55 6.26 11.22
C ALA A 32 -3.81 7.13 11.13
N THR A 33 -4.61 7.12 12.19
CA THR A 33 -5.79 7.97 12.30
C THR A 33 -5.70 8.87 13.51
N TYR A 34 -6.37 10.00 13.41
CA TYR A 34 -6.51 11.01 14.45
C TYR A 34 -7.98 11.41 14.50
N HIS A 35 -8.57 11.40 15.69
CA HIS A 35 -9.95 11.77 15.91
C HIS A 35 -10.07 12.60 17.19
N GLU A 36 -10.61 13.81 17.09
CA GLU A 36 -10.99 14.66 18.23
C GLU A 36 -12.32 14.14 18.79
N TYR A 37 -12.31 13.64 20.02
CA TYR A 37 -13.53 13.17 20.67
C TYR A 37 -14.32 14.34 21.30
N ASP A 38 -13.61 15.36 21.79
CA ASP A 38 -14.17 16.61 22.28
C ASP A 38 -13.19 17.77 22.09
N GLU A 39 -13.47 18.92 22.71
CA GLU A 39 -12.69 20.16 22.59
C GLU A 39 -11.26 20.06 23.14
N THR A 40 -10.94 19.01 23.88
CA THR A 40 -9.65 18.81 24.55
C THR A 40 -9.02 17.44 24.26
N HIS A 41 -9.83 16.43 23.95
CA HIS A 41 -9.37 15.06 23.82
C HIS A 41 -9.26 14.60 22.37
N ALA A 42 -8.18 13.90 22.07
CA ALA A 42 -8.03 13.20 20.81
C ALA A 42 -7.51 11.78 21.01
N ILE A 43 -7.89 10.89 20.09
CA ILE A 43 -7.37 9.53 20.00
C ILE A 43 -6.56 9.39 18.72
N LEU A 44 -5.35 8.86 18.86
CA LEU A 44 -4.54 8.40 17.73
C LEU A 44 -4.66 6.88 17.64
N LYS A 45 -4.76 6.34 16.44
CA LYS A 45 -4.70 4.89 16.20
C LYS A 45 -3.65 4.60 15.14
N ILE A 46 -3.01 3.44 15.24
CA ILE A 46 -2.07 2.96 14.22
C ILE A 46 -2.41 1.54 13.80
N TYR A 47 -2.36 1.32 12.49
CA TYR A 47 -2.59 0.05 11.83
C TYR A 47 -1.35 -0.29 10.99
N VAL A 48 -0.97 -1.56 11.01
CA VAL A 48 0.14 -2.10 10.21
C VAL A 48 -0.42 -3.23 9.37
N ASN A 49 -0.29 -3.10 8.04
CA ASN A 49 -0.88 -4.02 7.06
C ASN A 49 -2.37 -4.27 7.35
N GLY A 50 -3.12 -3.19 7.61
CA GLY A 50 -4.55 -3.25 7.89
C GLY A 50 -4.93 -3.74 9.28
N ILE A 51 -3.97 -4.19 10.09
CA ILE A 51 -4.21 -4.74 11.44
C ILE A 51 -3.97 -3.65 12.48
N PHE A 52 -4.95 -3.41 13.35
CA PHE A 52 -4.82 -2.49 14.49
C PHE A 52 -3.66 -2.92 15.41
N LYS A 53 -2.77 -1.97 15.74
CA LYS A 53 -1.61 -2.22 16.60
C LYS A 53 -1.64 -1.47 17.93
N GLY A 54 -2.42 -0.40 18.02
CA GLY A 54 -2.57 0.33 19.26
C GLY A 54 -3.22 1.69 19.06
N ASP A 55 -3.64 2.26 20.17
CA ASP A 55 -4.15 3.61 20.27
C ASP A 55 -3.45 4.40 21.36
N GLN A 56 -3.62 5.71 21.33
CA GLN A 56 -3.18 6.61 22.36
C GLN A 56 -4.25 7.70 22.53
N ILE A 57 -4.83 7.77 23.72
CA ILE A 57 -5.71 8.88 24.11
C ILE A 57 -4.82 9.99 24.69
N LYS A 58 -5.11 11.23 24.28
CA LYS A 58 -4.50 12.44 24.83
C LYS A 58 -5.55 13.39 25.33
N LEU A 59 -5.18 14.11 26.38
CA LEU A 59 -6.03 15.09 27.06
C LEU A 59 -5.85 16.53 26.55
N HIS A 60 -5.03 16.73 25.51
CA HIS A 60 -4.82 18.04 24.87
C HIS A 60 -4.73 17.87 23.35
N LEU A 61 -5.26 18.85 22.61
CA LEU A 61 -5.20 18.88 21.14
C LEU A 61 -3.81 19.33 20.62
N PRO A 62 -3.42 18.93 19.41
CA PRO A 62 -2.15 19.33 18.80
C PRO A 62 -2.03 20.85 18.65
N ASN A 63 -0.81 21.35 18.80
CA ASN A 63 -0.49 22.74 18.45
C ASN A 63 -0.71 22.94 16.95
N LYS A 64 -1.77 23.69 16.59
CA LYS A 64 -2.19 23.92 15.20
C LYS A 64 -1.23 24.79 14.39
N THR A 65 -0.22 25.39 15.03
CA THR A 65 0.83 26.20 14.37
C THR A 65 2.14 25.43 14.20
N ALA A 66 2.25 24.23 14.77
CA ALA A 66 3.44 23.40 14.61
C ALA A 66 3.55 22.87 13.16
N GLY A 67 4.79 22.67 12.71
CA GLY A 67 5.05 22.09 11.40
C GLY A 67 4.60 20.63 11.31
N PHE A 68 4.23 20.22 10.09
CA PHE A 68 3.89 18.83 9.77
C PHE A 68 5.10 18.14 9.16
N TYR A 69 5.47 16.96 9.68
CA TYR A 69 6.68 16.25 9.29
C TYR A 69 6.37 14.79 8.96
N ILE A 70 7.01 14.29 7.91
CA ILE A 70 7.01 12.88 7.52
C ILE A 70 8.46 12.38 7.56
N GLY A 71 8.67 11.17 8.07
CA GLY A 71 10.01 10.56 8.12
C GLY A 71 10.99 11.23 9.09
N SER A 72 10.54 12.17 9.92
CA SER A 72 11.33 12.74 11.01
C SER A 72 10.47 13.48 12.02
N ALA A 73 11.00 13.72 13.21
CA ALA A 73 10.53 14.78 14.10
C ALA A 73 11.31 16.08 13.81
N PRO A 74 10.87 17.26 14.28
CA PRO A 74 11.52 18.53 13.97
C PRO A 74 13.03 18.52 14.27
N GLY A 75 13.86 18.42 13.23
CA GLY A 75 15.32 18.37 13.29
C GLY A 75 15.93 17.15 13.99
N ARG A 76 15.17 16.05 14.20
CA ARG A 76 15.66 14.86 14.91
C ARG A 76 14.88 13.60 14.55
N ARG A 77 15.38 12.43 14.96
CA ARG A 77 14.68 11.13 14.80
C ARG A 77 14.29 10.84 13.34
N HIS A 78 15.26 10.97 12.44
CA HIS A 78 15.07 10.65 11.03
C HIS A 78 14.74 9.16 10.85
N PHE A 79 13.79 8.87 9.99
CA PHE A 79 13.41 7.52 9.59
C PHE A 79 14.45 7.00 8.60
N PRO A 80 15.23 5.95 8.96
CA PRO A 80 16.30 5.44 8.11
C PRO A 80 15.77 4.37 7.14
N GLY A 81 14.81 4.74 6.29
CA GLY A 81 14.17 3.81 5.35
C GLY A 81 13.42 4.51 4.22
N LEU A 82 12.75 3.74 3.38
CA LEU A 82 11.96 4.23 2.26
C LEU A 82 10.52 4.55 2.69
N ILE A 83 9.98 5.66 2.18
CA ILE A 83 8.58 6.06 2.37
C ILE A 83 7.98 6.23 0.98
N ASP A 84 6.82 5.63 0.75
CA ASP A 84 6.13 5.66 -0.54
C ASP A 84 4.60 5.68 -0.35
N GLU A 85 3.87 6.10 -1.38
CA GLU A 85 2.40 6.14 -1.45
C GLU A 85 1.73 6.91 -0.29
N VAL A 86 2.30 8.06 0.07
CA VAL A 86 1.77 8.92 1.14
C VAL A 86 0.43 9.53 0.74
N ARG A 87 -0.61 9.31 1.56
CA ARG A 87 -1.97 9.83 1.35
C ARG A 87 -2.50 10.51 2.61
N PHE A 88 -3.31 11.56 2.42
CA PHE A 88 -3.96 12.31 3.49
C PHE A 88 -5.46 12.38 3.30
N TYR A 89 -6.19 12.21 4.39
CA TYR A 89 -7.65 12.23 4.40
C TYR A 89 -8.14 13.28 5.41
N LYS A 90 -9.16 14.05 5.04
CA LYS A 90 -9.81 15.04 5.91
C LYS A 90 -10.85 14.43 6.87
N ARG A 91 -10.87 13.11 6.97
CA ARG A 91 -11.79 12.33 7.80
C ARG A 91 -11.04 11.17 8.45
N GLU A 92 -11.56 10.67 9.56
CA GLU A 92 -11.08 9.41 10.12
C GLU A 92 -11.35 8.28 9.12
N LEU A 93 -10.36 7.40 8.96
CA LEU A 93 -10.52 6.14 8.25
C LEU A 93 -11.06 5.09 9.22
N THR A 94 -12.04 4.33 8.78
CA THR A 94 -12.53 3.16 9.51
C THR A 94 -11.50 2.03 9.48
N VAL A 95 -11.66 1.02 10.34
CA VAL A 95 -10.83 -0.19 10.33
C VAL A 95 -10.92 -0.90 8.97
N THR A 96 -12.12 -0.96 8.38
CA THR A 96 -12.33 -1.55 7.05
C THR A 96 -11.56 -0.80 5.98
N GLU A 97 -11.62 0.54 5.97
CA GLU A 97 -10.89 1.34 4.99
C GLU A 97 -9.37 1.27 5.18
N ALA A 98 -8.89 1.21 6.44
CA ALA A 98 -7.48 1.00 6.73
C ALA A 98 -6.99 -0.36 6.21
N LYS A 99 -7.84 -1.39 6.33
CA LYS A 99 -7.58 -2.71 5.76
C LYS A 99 -7.60 -2.67 4.24
N GLU A 100 -8.63 -2.10 3.63
CA GLU A 100 -8.73 -1.95 2.17
C GLU A 100 -7.56 -1.17 1.59
N LEU A 101 -7.06 -0.11 2.24
CA LEU A 101 -5.88 0.62 1.77
C LEU A 101 -4.59 -0.19 1.89
N SER A 102 -4.52 -1.10 2.85
CA SER A 102 -3.38 -1.99 3.05
C SER A 102 -3.39 -3.19 2.10
N ASP A 103 -4.60 -3.69 1.81
CA ASP A 103 -4.87 -4.78 0.88
C ASP A 103 -4.93 -4.29 -0.56
N SER A 104 -5.22 -3.01 -0.78
CA SER A 104 -5.18 -2.37 -2.09
C SER A 104 -3.77 -2.53 -2.61
N PRO A 105 -3.59 -3.20 -3.77
CA PRO A 105 -2.29 -3.30 -4.37
C PRO A 105 -1.77 -1.88 -4.53
N ARG A 106 -0.55 -1.62 -4.03
CA ARG A 106 0.24 -0.45 -4.43
C ARG A 106 0.00 -0.26 -5.92
N LYS A 107 -0.48 0.90 -6.34
CA LYS A 107 -0.97 1.13 -7.71
C LYS A 107 0.10 0.70 -8.71
N GLY A 108 -0.02 -0.52 -9.23
CA GLY A 108 1.05 -1.18 -9.97
C GLY A 108 1.11 -2.68 -9.70
N PHE A 109 2.08 -3.32 -10.33
CA PHE A 109 2.32 -4.74 -10.19
C PHE A 109 2.92 -5.06 -8.81
N ARG A 110 2.46 -6.16 -8.19
CA ARG A 110 2.93 -6.66 -6.90
C ARG A 110 3.64 -8.00 -7.10
N LEU A 111 4.86 -8.15 -6.57
CA LEU A 111 5.56 -9.44 -6.57
C LEU A 111 4.73 -10.48 -5.78
N VAL A 112 4.55 -11.67 -6.36
CA VAL A 112 3.85 -12.78 -5.71
C VAL A 112 4.73 -13.35 -4.60
N ALA A 113 4.16 -13.52 -3.41
CA ALA A 113 4.91 -13.93 -2.23
C ALA A 113 5.58 -15.30 -2.43
N GLY A 114 6.87 -15.39 -2.13
CA GLY A 114 7.65 -16.63 -2.27
C GLY A 114 7.96 -17.01 -3.72
N LYS A 115 7.81 -16.08 -4.67
CA LYS A 115 8.08 -16.29 -6.09
C LYS A 115 9.02 -15.21 -6.61
N THR A 116 9.78 -15.58 -7.62
CA THR A 116 10.73 -14.68 -8.28
C THR A 116 10.12 -14.27 -9.61
N TYR A 117 10.15 -12.97 -9.92
CA TYR A 117 9.79 -12.40 -11.23
C TYR A 117 8.32 -12.44 -11.64
N THR A 118 7.48 -13.11 -10.85
CA THR A 118 6.04 -13.16 -11.06
C THR A 118 5.34 -12.03 -10.32
N TYR A 119 4.59 -11.23 -11.05
CA TYR A 119 3.83 -10.13 -10.49
C TYR A 119 2.35 -10.23 -10.82
N GLU A 120 1.53 -9.66 -9.95
CA GLU A 120 0.08 -9.56 -10.14
C GLU A 120 -0.37 -8.09 -10.10
N HIS A 121 -1.39 -7.77 -10.87
CA HIS A 121 -2.10 -6.50 -10.78
C HIS A 121 -3.60 -6.74 -10.79
N ALA A 122 -4.27 -6.34 -9.70
CA ALA A 122 -5.71 -6.43 -9.58
C ALA A 122 -6.36 -5.18 -10.17
N PHE A 123 -7.29 -5.40 -11.10
CA PHE A 123 -8.11 -4.34 -11.68
C PHE A 123 -9.44 -4.27 -10.93
N THR A 124 -9.74 -3.11 -10.37
CA THR A 124 -10.99 -2.86 -9.64
C THR A 124 -12.11 -2.33 -10.54
N ASP A 125 -11.79 -1.95 -11.77
CA ASP A 125 -12.76 -1.45 -12.74
C ASP A 125 -13.56 -2.58 -13.39
N ARG A 126 -14.88 -2.44 -13.39
CA ARG A 126 -15.80 -3.41 -14.00
C ARG A 126 -15.84 -3.32 -15.53
N ALA A 127 -15.33 -2.23 -16.11
CA ALA A 127 -15.26 -2.06 -17.56
C ALA A 127 -14.28 -3.03 -18.23
N ILE A 128 -13.32 -3.61 -17.50
CA ILE A 128 -12.30 -4.50 -18.06
C ILE A 128 -12.89 -5.90 -18.28
N VAL A 129 -12.96 -6.29 -19.55
CA VAL A 129 -13.40 -7.64 -19.93
C VAL A 129 -12.21 -8.59 -19.92
N ASP A 130 -11.14 -8.22 -20.65
CA ASP A 130 -10.00 -9.09 -20.95
C ASP A 130 -8.81 -8.30 -21.53
N PHE A 131 -7.60 -8.87 -21.48
CA PHE A 131 -6.41 -8.37 -22.18
C PHE A 131 -6.03 -9.30 -23.31
N GLU A 132 -6.03 -8.79 -24.54
CA GLU A 132 -5.64 -9.55 -25.73
C GLU A 132 -4.12 -9.58 -25.90
N LYS A 133 -3.44 -8.52 -25.47
CA LYS A 133 -1.98 -8.43 -25.54
C LYS A 133 -1.41 -7.69 -24.35
N VAL A 134 -0.24 -8.12 -23.92
CA VAL A 134 0.58 -7.44 -22.92
C VAL A 134 1.97 -7.26 -23.50
N PHE A 135 2.59 -6.12 -23.25
CA PHE A 135 3.91 -5.78 -23.73
C PHE A 135 4.78 -5.33 -22.56
N GLU A 136 6.08 -5.63 -22.63
CA GLU A 136 7.12 -5.02 -21.79
C GLU A 136 8.14 -4.35 -22.71
N ASN A 137 8.31 -3.02 -22.58
CA ASN A 137 9.26 -2.25 -23.39
C ASN A 137 9.08 -2.42 -24.92
N GLY A 138 7.86 -2.69 -25.38
CA GLY A 138 7.52 -2.86 -26.80
C GLY A 138 7.54 -4.30 -27.29
N GLU A 139 8.02 -5.25 -26.48
CA GLU A 139 8.02 -6.68 -26.83
C GLU A 139 6.74 -7.35 -26.32
N GLU A 140 6.05 -8.07 -27.20
CA GLU A 140 4.78 -8.76 -26.90
C GLU A 140 5.03 -10.00 -26.05
N TYR A 141 4.25 -10.14 -24.98
CA TYR A 141 4.29 -11.28 -24.08
C TYR A 141 3.40 -12.42 -24.60
N THR A 142 3.83 -13.65 -24.30
CA THR A 142 3.05 -14.84 -24.65
C THR A 142 1.87 -15.00 -23.68
N GLU A 143 0.64 -14.97 -24.19
CA GLU A 143 -0.55 -15.29 -23.41
C GLU A 143 -0.55 -16.77 -23.00
N LYS A 144 -0.91 -17.04 -21.74
CA LYS A 144 -1.15 -18.39 -21.23
C LYS A 144 -2.65 -18.65 -21.08
N THR A 145 -3.03 -19.92 -21.14
CA THR A 145 -4.43 -20.34 -20.93
C THR A 145 -4.77 -20.59 -19.46
N SER A 146 -3.75 -20.71 -18.60
CA SER A 146 -3.88 -20.97 -17.18
C SER A 146 -2.63 -20.51 -16.45
N ILE A 147 -2.77 -20.32 -15.15
CA ILE A 147 -1.66 -20.08 -14.24
C ILE A 147 -1.30 -21.35 -13.47
N ASP A 148 -0.03 -21.53 -13.10
CA ASP A 148 0.40 -22.71 -12.35
C ASP A 148 -0.26 -22.78 -10.97
N ASN A 149 -0.32 -23.99 -10.39
CA ASN A 149 -0.91 -24.28 -9.07
C ASN A 149 -0.28 -23.42 -7.96
N GLY A 150 -0.88 -22.25 -7.73
CA GLY A 150 -0.39 -21.22 -6.82
C GLY A 150 -0.61 -19.78 -7.28
N GLY A 151 -1.19 -19.54 -8.47
CA GLY A 151 -1.46 -18.17 -8.95
C GLY A 151 -0.20 -17.46 -9.46
N VAL A 152 0.71 -18.23 -10.07
CA VAL A 152 2.03 -17.75 -10.52
C VAL A 152 2.24 -17.96 -12.01
N GLU A 153 2.59 -16.90 -12.74
CA GLU A 153 3.13 -17.05 -14.08
C GLU A 153 4.62 -17.34 -14.00
N ALA A 154 5.05 -18.50 -14.51
CA ALA A 154 6.40 -19.06 -14.30
C ALA A 154 7.29 -19.04 -15.56
N THR A 155 6.73 -18.65 -16.72
CA THR A 155 7.50 -18.55 -17.96
C THR A 155 7.96 -17.10 -18.14
N ALA A 156 9.21 -16.83 -18.49
CA ALA A 156 9.62 -15.46 -18.80
C ALA A 156 8.83 -14.90 -20.00
N SER A 157 8.51 -13.60 -19.97
CA SER A 157 7.83 -12.90 -21.05
C SER A 157 6.45 -13.48 -21.40
N SER A 158 5.68 -13.84 -20.37
CA SER A 158 4.30 -14.30 -20.52
C SER A 158 3.35 -13.62 -19.53
N PHE A 159 2.07 -13.74 -19.82
CA PHE A 159 0.99 -13.23 -19.00
C PHE A 159 -0.22 -14.17 -18.96
N TYR A 160 -1.03 -14.00 -17.93
CA TYR A 160 -2.36 -14.61 -17.81
C TYR A 160 -3.31 -13.62 -17.16
N PHE A 161 -4.50 -13.42 -17.73
CA PHE A 161 -5.55 -12.63 -17.09
C PHE A 161 -6.66 -13.54 -16.57
N ASP A 162 -6.86 -13.55 -15.26
CA ASP A 162 -8.00 -14.21 -14.65
C ASP A 162 -9.21 -13.28 -14.75
N THR A 163 -10.08 -13.56 -15.71
CA THR A 163 -11.31 -12.78 -15.95
C THR A 163 -12.33 -12.85 -14.81
N ALA A 164 -12.26 -13.88 -13.95
CA ALA A 164 -13.16 -14.04 -12.81
C ALA A 164 -12.70 -13.21 -11.61
N THR A 165 -11.40 -13.24 -11.29
CA THR A 165 -10.84 -12.46 -10.17
C THR A 165 -10.38 -11.05 -10.57
N LYS A 166 -10.30 -10.77 -11.88
CA LYS A 166 -9.81 -9.52 -12.48
C LYS A 166 -8.36 -9.23 -12.11
N ILE A 167 -7.54 -10.27 -12.08
CA ILE A 167 -6.10 -10.18 -11.79
C ILE A 167 -5.31 -10.50 -13.05
N LEU A 168 -4.42 -9.59 -13.44
CA LEU A 168 -3.40 -9.82 -14.45
C LEU A 168 -2.12 -10.32 -13.78
N TYR A 169 -1.65 -11.48 -14.20
CA TYR A 169 -0.38 -12.07 -13.80
C TYR A 169 0.62 -11.91 -14.95
N VAL A 170 1.83 -11.48 -14.62
CA VAL A 170 2.94 -11.34 -15.57
C VAL A 170 4.20 -11.95 -15.00
N HIS A 171 5.08 -12.43 -15.86
CA HIS A 171 6.45 -12.73 -15.49
C HIS A 171 7.41 -11.87 -16.32
N THR A 172 8.20 -11.04 -15.65
CA THR A 172 9.13 -10.09 -16.31
C THR A 172 10.21 -10.81 -17.11
N SER A 173 10.72 -10.19 -18.17
CA SER A 173 11.78 -10.79 -18.99
C SER A 173 13.15 -10.78 -18.31
N THR A 174 13.41 -9.74 -17.50
CA THR A 174 14.72 -9.48 -16.88
C THR A 174 14.77 -9.85 -15.40
N GLY A 175 13.62 -10.12 -14.79
CA GLY A 175 13.52 -10.40 -13.37
C GLY A 175 13.61 -9.17 -12.45
N ALA A 176 13.64 -7.96 -13.03
CA ALA A 176 13.48 -6.72 -12.28
C ALA A 176 11.99 -6.41 -12.02
N ASP A 177 11.72 -5.30 -11.34
CA ASP A 177 10.35 -4.79 -11.19
C ASP A 177 9.73 -4.47 -12.57
N PRO A 178 8.41 -4.64 -12.77
CA PRO A 178 7.76 -4.42 -14.06
C PRO A 178 7.85 -2.94 -14.47
N ILE A 179 8.60 -2.66 -15.52
CA ILE A 179 8.76 -1.32 -16.09
C ILE A 179 8.36 -1.32 -17.57
N GLY A 180 7.73 -0.23 -18.04
CA GLY A 180 7.36 -0.09 -19.44
C GLY A 180 6.27 -1.06 -19.91
N PHE A 181 5.43 -1.54 -18.99
CA PHE A 181 4.30 -2.40 -19.33
C PHE A 181 3.13 -1.61 -19.89
N TYR A 182 2.54 -2.13 -20.97
CA TYR A 182 1.24 -1.71 -21.45
C TYR A 182 0.46 -2.92 -21.97
N ALA A 183 -0.86 -2.80 -22.04
CA ALA A 183 -1.73 -3.88 -22.47
C ALA A 183 -2.80 -3.36 -23.42
N GLU A 184 -3.14 -4.18 -24.40
CA GLU A 184 -4.28 -3.99 -25.30
C GLU A 184 -5.38 -4.95 -24.84
N GLY A 185 -6.62 -4.47 -24.77
CA GLY A 185 -7.70 -5.25 -24.18
C GLY A 185 -9.08 -4.76 -24.59
N ARG A 186 -10.08 -5.53 -24.16
CA ARG A 186 -11.49 -5.25 -24.42
C ARG A 186 -12.13 -4.58 -23.21
N PHE A 187 -12.80 -3.46 -23.48
CA PHE A 187 -13.46 -2.64 -22.46
C PHE A 187 -14.92 -2.43 -22.82
N ILE A 188 -15.80 -2.47 -21.81
CA ILE A 188 -17.21 -2.10 -21.97
C ILE A 188 -17.36 -0.64 -21.56
N LEU A 189 -17.91 0.17 -22.46
CA LEU A 189 -18.30 1.54 -22.20
C LEU A 189 -19.78 1.55 -21.79
N HIS A 190 -20.07 2.10 -20.61
CA HIS A 190 -21.42 2.29 -20.09
C HIS A 190 -21.77 3.78 -20.07
#